data_AF-U4TVW5-F1
#
_entry.id   AF-U4TVW5-F1
#
_cell.length_a   1.000
_cell.length_b   1.000
_cell.length_c   1.000
_cell.angle_alpha   90.00
_cell.angle_beta   90.00
_cell.angle_gamma   90.00
#
_symmetry.space_group_name_H-M   'P 1'
#
loop_
_entity.id
_entity.type
_entity.pdbx_description
1 polymer ?
#
loop_
_entity_poly.entity_id
_entity_poly.type
_entity_poly.pdbx_seq_one_letter_code
_entity_poly.pdbx_strand_id
1 'polypeptide(L)'
;MPGDIKLRNLYDVQQLLEKFGILVHLGKRLWDIELMTIELEHVYTAGLLDAKIYVKARAVLRRERENELRQQPKNHESSEQQHGR
;
A
#
# COMPACT_ATOMS: atom_id res chain seq x y z
N MET A 1 -12.02 24.30 7.47
CA MET A 1 -10.79 23.47 7.39
C MET A 1 -10.27 23.53 5.96
N PRO A 2 -8.95 23.69 5.73
CA PRO A 2 -8.42 23.77 4.37
C PRO A 2 -8.68 22.44 3.64
N GLY A 3 -9.46 22.51 2.57
CA GLY A 3 -9.67 21.51 1.50
C GLY A 3 -9.78 20.04 1.89
N ASP A 4 -10.94 19.42 1.67
CA ASP A 4 -11.13 17.97 1.78
C ASP A 4 -9.96 17.19 1.14
N ILE A 5 -9.23 16.44 1.97
CA ILE A 5 -8.14 15.56 1.49
C ILE A 5 -8.76 14.52 0.56
N LYS A 6 -8.40 14.61 -0.73
CA LYS A 6 -8.83 13.65 -1.75
C LYS A 6 -7.94 12.41 -1.63
N LEU A 7 -8.49 11.34 -1.08
CA LEU A 7 -7.86 10.02 -1.01
C LEU A 7 -8.47 9.13 -2.09
N ARG A 8 -7.83 9.06 -3.25
CA ARG A 8 -8.35 8.34 -4.43
C ARG A 8 -7.41 7.25 -4.92
N ASN A 9 -6.11 7.40 -4.74
CA ASN A 9 -5.09 6.47 -5.25
C ASN A 9 -3.90 6.35 -4.27
N LEU A 10 -2.94 5.48 -4.61
CA LEU A 10 -1.75 5.23 -3.79
C LEU A 10 -0.94 6.51 -3.53
N TYR A 11 -0.82 7.39 -4.53
CA TYR A 11 -0.07 8.65 -4.43
C TYR A 11 -0.70 9.61 -3.40
N ASP A 12 -2.03 9.65 -3.29
CA ASP A 12 -2.70 10.46 -2.27
C ASP A 12 -2.39 9.94 -0.84
N VAL A 13 -2.26 8.62 -0.68
CA VAL A 13 -1.88 8.01 0.61
C VAL A 13 -0.41 8.25 0.90
N GLN A 14 0.45 8.18 -0.11
CA GLN A 14 1.87 8.53 0.03
C GLN A 14 2.02 9.98 0.50
N GLN A 15 1.35 10.94 -0.15
CA GLN A 15 1.38 12.35 0.28
C GLN A 15 0.78 12.56 1.68
N LEU A 16 -0.17 11.72 2.11
CA LEU A 16 -0.66 11.76 3.49
C LEU A 16 0.45 11.36 4.47
N LEU A 17 1.18 10.28 4.20
CA LEU A 17 2.28 9.80 5.04
C LEU A 17 3.48 10.75 5.06
N GLU A 18 3.79 11.40 3.94
CA GLU A 18 4.86 12.41 3.85
C GLU A 18 4.63 13.60 4.82
N LYS A 19 3.37 13.94 5.14
CA LYS A 19 3.06 14.97 6.16
C LYS A 19 3.49 14.59 7.57
N PHE A 20 3.70 13.29 7.82
CA PHE A 20 4.23 12.75 9.07
C PHE A 20 5.74 12.45 8.97
N GLY A 21 6.40 12.83 7.87
CA GLY A 21 7.82 12.53 7.63
C GLY A 21 8.09 11.08 7.22
N ILE A 22 7.06 10.34 6.81
CA ILE A 22 7.17 8.93 6.43
C ILE A 22 7.25 8.83 4.90
N LEU A 23 8.41 8.39 4.40
CA LEU A 23 8.66 8.16 2.98
C LEU A 23 8.92 6.66 2.74
N VAL A 24 8.11 6.02 1.91
CA VAL A 24 8.20 4.58 1.61
C VAL A 24 8.60 4.38 0.15
N HIS A 25 9.74 3.71 -0.08
CA HIS A 25 10.17 3.28 -1.41
C HIS A 25 11.16 2.11 -1.32
N LEU A 26 10.67 0.89 -1.55
CA LEU A 26 11.40 -0.38 -1.52
C LEU A 26 11.70 -0.91 -2.94
N GLY A 27 11.26 -0.20 -3.97
CA GLY A 27 11.45 -0.59 -5.38
C GLY A 27 10.47 -1.66 -5.88
N LYS A 28 9.57 -2.17 -5.03
CA LYS A 28 8.49 -3.08 -5.40
C LYS A 28 7.16 -2.54 -4.92
N ARG A 29 6.26 -2.22 -5.86
CA ARG A 29 4.98 -1.56 -5.57
C ARG A 29 4.12 -2.30 -4.54
N LEU A 30 4.02 -3.63 -4.61
CA LEU A 30 3.27 -4.39 -3.60
C LEU A 30 3.87 -4.19 -2.20
N TRP A 31 5.19 -4.21 -2.08
CA TRP A 31 5.88 -4.06 -0.80
C TRP A 31 5.75 -2.65 -0.26
N ASP A 32 5.80 -1.65 -1.14
CA ASP A 32 5.51 -0.26 -0.78
C ASP A 32 4.09 -0.13 -0.20
N ILE A 33 3.09 -0.75 -0.83
CA ILE A 33 1.70 -0.74 -0.35
C ILE A 33 1.58 -1.42 1.02
N GLU A 34 2.26 -2.55 1.23
CA GLU A 34 2.26 -3.24 2.53
C GLU A 34 2.90 -2.38 3.62
N LEU A 35 4.08 -1.81 3.37
CA LEU A 35 4.77 -0.96 4.34
C LEU A 35 3.99 0.33 4.62
N MET A 36 3.42 0.98 3.59
CA MET A 36 2.51 2.12 3.79
C MET A 36 1.29 1.75 4.64
N THR A 37 0.80 0.51 4.56
CA THR A 37 -0.32 0.05 5.40
C THR A 37 0.09 -0.03 6.87
N ILE A 38 1.27 -0.58 7.15
CA ILE A 38 1.82 -0.66 8.52
C ILE A 38 2.03 0.74 9.10
N GLU A 39 2.67 1.63 8.35
CA GLU A 39 2.93 3.00 8.82
C GLU A 39 1.64 3.79 9.03
N LEU A 40 0.64 3.62 8.15
CA LEU A 40 -0.68 4.23 8.34
C LEU A 40 -1.35 3.77 9.65
N GLU A 41 -1.22 2.49 10.00
CA GLU A 41 -1.73 1.94 11.26
C GLU A 41 -0.97 2.50 12.48
N HIS A 42 0.35 2.67 12.39
CA HIS A 42 1.14 3.31 13.44
C HIS A 42 0.73 4.77 13.69
N VAL A 43 0.58 5.58 12.64
CA VAL A 43 0.16 6.98 12.78
C VAL A 43 -1.24 7.07 13.40
N TYR A 44 -2.17 6.18 13.01
CA TYR A 44 -3.50 6.12 13.58
C TYR A 44 -3.50 5.71 15.05
N THR A 45 -2.78 4.64 15.41
CA THR A 45 -2.72 4.14 16.79
C THR A 45 -1.96 5.07 17.74
N ALA A 46 -1.04 5.88 17.23
CA ALA A 46 -0.42 6.99 17.96
C ALA A 46 -1.35 8.18 18.20
N GLY A 47 -2.59 8.16 17.67
CA GLY A 47 -3.57 9.24 17.83
C GLY A 47 -3.32 10.45 16.94
N LEU A 48 -2.45 10.33 15.92
CA LEU A 48 -2.04 11.44 15.06
C LEU A 48 -2.89 11.58 13.79
N LEU A 49 -3.78 10.63 13.51
CA LEU A 49 -4.63 10.60 12.32
C LEU A 49 -6.11 10.45 12.68
N ASP A 50 -6.95 11.29 12.08
CA ASP A 50 -8.40 11.19 12.22
C ASP A 50 -8.94 9.86 11.66
N ALA A 51 -9.89 9.25 12.37
CA ALA A 51 -10.45 7.95 12.03
C ALA A 51 -11.09 7.91 10.63
N LYS A 52 -11.76 8.99 10.19
CA LYS A 52 -12.37 9.08 8.86
C LYS A 52 -11.31 9.11 7.77
N ILE A 53 -10.18 9.78 8.01
CA ILE A 53 -9.04 9.81 7.09
C ILE A 53 -8.38 8.43 7.04
N TYR A 54 -8.12 7.82 8.19
CA TYR A 54 -7.56 6.47 8.31
C TYR A 54 -8.37 5.43 7.51
N VAL A 55 -9.69 5.37 7.74
CA VAL A 55 -10.57 4.42 7.05
C VAL A 55 -10.51 4.60 5.53
N LYS A 56 -10.52 5.85 5.05
CA LYS A 56 -10.43 6.14 3.60
C LYS A 56 -9.07 5.73 3.03
N ALA A 57 -7.97 6.08 3.70
CA ALA A 57 -6.62 5.75 3.23
C ALA A 57 -6.40 4.23 3.20
N ARG A 58 -6.85 3.52 4.24
CA ARG A 58 -6.77 2.05 4.31
C ARG A 58 -7.58 1.37 3.22
N ALA A 59 -8.76 1.90 2.88
CA ALA A 59 -9.56 1.39 1.77
C ALA A 59 -8.85 1.55 0.41
N VAL A 60 -8.16 2.67 0.20
CA VAL A 60 -7.35 2.90 -0.99
C VAL A 60 -6.18 1.90 -1.05
N LEU A 61 -5.40 1.76 0.03
CA LEU A 61 -4.28 0.81 0.08
C LEU A 61 -4.74 -0.63 -0.20
N ARG A 62 -5.86 -1.06 0.39
CA ARG A 62 -6.43 -2.39 0.13
C ARG A 62 -6.77 -2.60 -1.35
N ARG A 63 -7.44 -1.62 -1.97
CA ARG A 63 -7.81 -1.71 -3.40
C ARG A 63 -6.57 -1.73 -4.31
N GLU A 64 -5.57 -0.90 -4.02
CA GLU A 64 -4.33 -0.85 -4.79
C GLU A 64 -3.54 -2.17 -4.65
N ARG A 65 -3.51 -2.75 -3.44
CA ARG A 65 -2.92 -4.07 -3.19
C ARG A 65 -3.58 -5.16 -4.02
N GLU A 66 -4.91 -5.22 -4.00
CA GLU A 66 -5.69 -6.19 -4.80
C GLU A 66 -5.45 -6.00 -6.30
N ASN A 67 -5.35 -4.76 -6.78
CA ASN A 67 -5.02 -4.45 -8.16
C ASN A 67 -3.62 -4.95 -8.53
N GLU A 68 -2.63 -4.75 -7.67
CA GLU A 68 -1.25 -5.19 -7.89
C GLU A 68 -1.17 -6.72 -7.92
N LEU A 69 -1.81 -7.40 -6.96
CA LEU A 69 -1.86 -8.87 -6.91
C LEU A 69 -2.53 -9.48 -8.13
N ARG A 70 -3.58 -8.84 -8.68
CA ARG A 70 -4.22 -9.29 -9.93
C ARG A 70 -3.33 -9.16 -11.16
N GLN A 71 -2.42 -8.19 -11.16
CA GLN A 71 -1.53 -7.89 -12.29
C GLN A 71 -0.23 -8.68 -12.22
N GLN A 72 0.12 -9.29 -11.09
CA GLN A 72 1.26 -10.17 -11.03
C GLN A 72 1.03 -11.36 -11.96
N PRO A 73 1.90 -11.59 -12.96
CA PRO A 73 1.85 -12.84 -13.69
C PRO A 73 1.99 -13.96 -12.67
N LYS A 74 1.11 -14.96 -12.74
CA LYS A 74 1.38 -16.23 -12.10
C LYS A 74 2.66 -16.73 -12.76
N ASN A 75 3.81 -16.50 -12.14
CA ASN A 75 5.04 -17.14 -12.57
C ASN A 75 4.70 -18.62 -12.63
N HIS A 76 4.66 -19.14 -13.86
CA HIS A 76 4.53 -20.56 -14.09
C HIS A 76 5.58 -21.24 -13.22
N GLU A 77 5.13 -22.18 -12.40
CA GLU A 77 5.93 -23.31 -11.99
C GLU A 77 6.42 -23.96 -13.29
N SER A 78 7.58 -23.54 -13.79
CA SER A 78 8.26 -24.20 -14.89
C SER A 78 9.52 -24.84 -14.35
N SER A 79 9.61 -26.13 -14.62
CA SER A 79 10.83 -26.92 -14.79
C SER A 79 11.63 -27.32 -13.55
N GLU A 80 11.06 -28.21 -12.73
CA GLU A 80 11.84 -29.30 -12.08
C GLU A 80 11.04 -30.61 -12.12
N GLN A 81 10.81 -31.16 -13.31
CA GLN A 81 10.53 -32.59 -13.50
C GLN A 81 10.67 -33.00 -14.98
N GLN A 82 11.76 -32.55 -15.61
CA GLN A 82 12.34 -33.24 -16.76
C GLN A 82 13.85 -33.15 -16.60
N HIS A 83 14.42 -34.07 -15.82
CA HIS A 83 15.76 -34.65 -16.01
C HIS A 83 15.93 -35.76 -14.96
N GLY A 84 15.58 -36.97 -15.36
CA GLY A 84 15.78 -38.19 -14.57
C GLY A 84 15.31 -39.36 -15.40
N ARG A 85 16.24 -39.91 -16.18
CA ARG A 85 16.08 -41.10 -17.02
C ARG A 85 15.60 -42.30 -16.22
#